data_AF-M4SWK2-F1
#
_entry.id   AF-M4SWK2-F1
#
_cell.length_a   1.000
_cell.length_b   1.000
_cell.length_c   1.000
_cell.angle_alpha   90.00
_cell.angle_beta   90.00
_cell.angle_gamma   90.00
#
_symmetry.space_group_name_H-M   'P 1'
#
loop_
_entity.id
_entity.type
_entity.pdbx_description
1 polymer ?
#
loop_
_entity_poly.entity_id
_entity_poly.type
_entity_poly.pdbx_seq_one_letter_code
_entity_poly.pdbx_strand_id
1 'polypeptide(L)'
;MARDTNKHPLPQNRGWANQWPHRERAASKLPDPASHAERRKHYKLDVLSEQQQKNVRAAVARLEEAFAEATGTEKAAALSDIMDDTTLQKKINQGVYGMDTEPASNFANYKPFNNQPARNRETNCGTANTAGKATNLFGALFFLCAGDATNNGDAGKACKADARASSTWNPSTTPAPSGSDMETVRKLCNREGETKLTAADPNNRIATIANLVKRGTSASHIGKFLETNCNGLQANGMCVTYTGITDKTGDIRKAVPWPQKLAHTAEKLRKHEVGVRHL
;
A
#
# COMPACT_ATOMS: atom_id res chain seq x y z
N MET A 1 -45.27 -19.31 37.88
CA MET A 1 -45.43 -20.57 37.11
C MET A 1 -44.10 -20.87 36.43
N ALA A 2 -43.48 -22.01 36.73
CA ALA A 2 -42.20 -22.41 36.12
C ALA A 2 -42.45 -22.89 34.67
N ARG A 3 -41.57 -22.49 33.75
CA ARG A 3 -41.69 -22.77 32.32
C ARG A 3 -41.36 -24.24 32.05
N ASP A 4 -42.29 -24.97 31.44
CA ASP A 4 -42.09 -26.35 30.98
C ASP A 4 -41.19 -26.36 29.74
N THR A 5 -39.94 -26.79 29.93
CA THR A 5 -38.90 -26.81 28.89
C THR A 5 -39.08 -27.92 27.86
N ASN A 6 -40.01 -28.87 28.08
CA ASN A 6 -40.29 -29.95 27.13
C ASN A 6 -41.30 -29.56 26.06
N LYS A 7 -42.19 -28.58 26.33
CA LYS A 7 -43.22 -28.12 25.39
C LYS A 7 -42.80 -26.88 24.59
N HIS A 8 -41.79 -26.17 25.05
CA HIS A 8 -41.22 -25.00 24.39
C HIS A 8 -39.70 -25.14 24.34
N PRO A 9 -39.15 -25.86 23.34
CA PRO A 9 -37.71 -25.91 23.16
C PRO A 9 -37.18 -24.47 23.08
N LEU A 10 -36.08 -24.22 23.81
CA LEU A 10 -35.39 -22.94 23.71
C LEU A 10 -35.13 -22.66 22.23
N PRO A 11 -35.36 -21.43 21.74
CA PRO A 11 -35.05 -21.08 20.37
C PRO A 11 -33.62 -21.54 20.06
N GLN A 12 -33.45 -22.28 18.96
CA GLN A 12 -32.12 -22.73 18.55
C GLN A 12 -31.19 -21.53 18.53
N ASN A 13 -30.11 -21.65 19.29
CA ASN A 13 -29.26 -20.54 19.66
C ASN A 13 -28.37 -20.14 18.48
N ARG A 14 -28.95 -19.42 17.51
CA ARG A 14 -28.23 -18.89 16.36
C ARG A 14 -27.36 -17.71 16.82
N GLY A 15 -26.12 -18.01 17.21
CA GLY A 15 -25.07 -17.00 17.35
C GLY A 15 -24.43 -16.86 18.74
N TRP A 16 -24.94 -17.49 19.81
CA TRP A 16 -24.31 -17.37 21.13
C TRP A 16 -22.86 -17.83 21.16
N ALA A 17 -22.55 -18.98 20.54
CA ALA A 17 -21.17 -19.49 20.50
C ALA A 17 -20.19 -18.47 19.90
N ASN A 18 -20.62 -17.73 18.86
CA ASN A 18 -19.81 -16.71 18.20
C ASN A 18 -19.74 -15.40 18.99
N GLN A 19 -20.77 -15.06 19.76
CA GLN A 19 -20.84 -13.84 20.56
C GLN A 19 -20.24 -14.00 21.96
N TRP A 20 -20.07 -15.23 22.45
CA TRP A 20 -19.65 -15.54 23.81
C TRP A 20 -18.27 -14.94 24.16
N PRO A 21 -17.21 -15.06 23.33
CA PRO A 21 -15.90 -14.47 23.67
C PRO A 21 -15.94 -12.94 23.78
N HIS A 22 -16.78 -12.28 22.98
CA HIS A 22 -16.95 -10.82 23.05
C HIS A 22 -17.70 -10.41 24.32
N ARG A 23 -18.78 -11.12 24.64
CA ARG A 23 -19.56 -10.89 25.85
C ARG A 23 -18.72 -11.16 27.10
N GLU A 24 -17.92 -12.22 27.11
CA GLU A 24 -16.96 -12.54 28.18
C GLU A 24 -15.92 -11.43 28.36
N ARG A 25 -15.28 -10.98 27.26
CA ARG A 25 -14.31 -9.88 27.34
C ARG A 25 -14.94 -8.57 27.80
N ALA A 26 -16.10 -8.21 27.27
CA ALA A 26 -16.83 -7.01 27.69
C ALA A 26 -17.27 -7.10 29.16
N ALA A 27 -17.64 -8.31 29.61
CA ALA A 27 -18.02 -8.57 30.99
C ALA A 27 -16.83 -8.68 31.94
N SER A 28 -15.62 -8.99 31.49
CA SER A 28 -14.47 -9.27 32.36
C SER A 28 -14.15 -8.17 33.38
N LYS A 29 -14.48 -6.90 33.08
CA LYS A 29 -14.27 -5.74 33.97
C LYS A 29 -15.56 -5.20 34.61
N LEU A 30 -16.73 -5.76 34.31
CA LEU A 30 -18.02 -5.33 34.87
C LEU A 30 -18.33 -5.85 36.29
N PRO A 31 -17.75 -6.97 36.78
CA PRO A 31 -17.91 -7.40 38.16
C PRO A 31 -17.33 -6.44 39.20
N ASP A 32 -16.35 -5.62 38.81
CA ASP A 32 -15.82 -4.56 39.66
C ASP A 32 -16.85 -3.42 39.77
N PRO A 33 -17.39 -3.14 40.98
CA PRO A 33 -18.40 -2.10 41.18
C PRO A 33 -17.93 -0.70 40.76
N ALA A 34 -16.64 -0.39 40.89
CA ALA A 34 -16.08 0.91 40.52
C ALA A 34 -16.08 1.08 38.99
N SER A 35 -15.53 0.11 38.26
CA SER A 35 -15.57 0.03 36.80
C SER A 35 -17.01 0.06 36.23
N HIS A 36 -17.94 -0.63 36.88
CA HIS A 36 -19.36 -0.62 36.47
C HIS A 36 -20.00 0.76 36.65
N ALA A 37 -19.77 1.43 37.80
CA ALA A 37 -20.29 2.76 38.06
C ALA A 37 -19.70 3.83 37.13
N GLU A 38 -18.39 3.78 36.87
CA GLU A 38 -17.70 4.71 35.97
C GLU A 38 -18.23 4.59 34.53
N ARG A 39 -18.40 3.36 34.03
CA ARG A 39 -18.98 3.11 32.70
C ARG A 39 -20.40 3.62 32.60
N ARG A 40 -21.22 3.43 33.65
CA ARG A 40 -22.58 3.97 33.67
C ARG A 40 -22.59 5.50 33.59
N LYS A 41 -21.70 6.18 34.31
CA LYS A 41 -21.55 7.63 34.22
C LYS A 41 -21.06 8.10 32.85
N HIS A 42 -20.06 7.41 32.28
CA HIS A 42 -19.50 7.74 30.97
C HIS A 42 -20.57 7.74 29.87
N TYR A 43 -21.45 6.74 29.88
CA TYR A 43 -22.57 6.64 28.94
C TYR A 43 -23.86 7.32 29.42
N LYS A 44 -23.81 8.09 30.52
CA LYS A 44 -24.95 8.78 31.13
C LYS A 44 -26.15 7.87 31.42
N LEU A 45 -25.88 6.62 31.79
CA LEU A 45 -26.87 5.60 32.17
C LEU A 45 -27.25 5.66 33.66
N ASP A 46 -26.52 6.43 34.45
CA ASP A 46 -26.78 6.70 35.87
C ASP A 46 -27.91 7.71 36.08
N VAL A 47 -28.11 8.63 35.13
CA VAL A 47 -29.16 9.65 35.18
C VAL A 47 -30.49 9.22 34.55
N LEU A 48 -30.55 8.01 33.97
CA LEU A 48 -31.75 7.49 33.31
C LEU A 48 -32.68 6.78 34.28
N SER A 49 -33.99 6.95 34.09
CA SER A 49 -35.01 6.15 34.78
C SER A 49 -34.94 4.68 34.36
N GLU A 50 -35.52 3.78 35.17
CA GLU A 50 -35.54 2.35 34.84
C GLU A 50 -36.19 2.06 33.47
N GLN A 51 -37.24 2.79 33.13
CA GLN A 51 -37.92 2.62 31.84
C GLN A 51 -37.03 3.09 30.67
N GLN A 52 -36.29 4.18 30.85
CA GLN A 52 -35.32 4.65 29.86
C GLN A 52 -34.16 3.66 29.70
N GLN A 53 -33.66 3.08 30.79
CA GLN A 53 -32.63 2.05 30.74
C GLN A 53 -33.11 0.79 30.02
N LYS A 54 -34.37 0.37 30.23
CA LYS A 54 -34.98 -0.76 29.48
C LYS A 54 -35.07 -0.46 27.99
N ASN A 55 -35.47 0.76 27.61
CA ASN A 55 -35.54 1.18 26.21
C ASN A 55 -34.16 1.23 25.54
N VAL A 56 -33.16 1.77 26.24
CA VAL A 56 -31.76 1.77 25.78
C VAL A 56 -31.24 0.35 25.61
N ARG A 57 -31.49 -0.55 26.56
CA ARG A 57 -31.10 -1.97 26.45
C ARG A 57 -31.74 -2.65 25.23
N ALA A 58 -33.02 -2.39 24.98
CA ALA A 58 -33.70 -2.93 23.80
C ALA A 58 -33.16 -2.36 22.48
N ALA A 59 -32.78 -1.08 22.45
CA ALA A 59 -32.16 -0.47 21.28
C ALA A 59 -30.74 -1.00 21.03
N VAL A 60 -29.93 -1.14 22.08
CA VAL A 60 -28.59 -1.73 22.01
C VAL A 60 -28.67 -3.19 21.56
N ALA A 61 -29.62 -3.98 22.07
CA ALA A 61 -29.79 -5.37 21.64
C ALA A 61 -30.09 -5.50 20.14
N ARG A 62 -30.92 -4.60 19.58
CA ARG A 62 -31.19 -4.56 18.13
C ARG A 62 -29.96 -4.16 17.31
N LEU A 63 -29.16 -3.23 17.84
CA LEU A 63 -27.89 -2.84 17.21
C LEU A 63 -26.84 -3.96 17.30
N GLU A 64 -26.79 -4.70 18.40
CA GLU A 64 -25.91 -5.86 18.57
C GLU A 64 -26.25 -6.98 17.59
N GLU A 65 -27.55 -7.25 17.36
CA GLU A 65 -28.01 -8.27 16.42
C GLU A 65 -27.67 -7.90 14.98
N ALA A 66 -27.97 -6.66 14.57
CA ALA A 66 -27.59 -6.12 13.26
C ALA A 66 -26.06 -6.06 13.07
N PHE A 67 -25.31 -5.75 14.13
CA PHE A 67 -23.85 -5.73 14.10
C PHE A 67 -23.25 -7.14 14.04
N ALA A 68 -23.82 -8.12 14.75
CA ALA A 68 -23.36 -9.51 14.70
C ALA A 68 -23.62 -10.16 13.33
N GLU A 69 -24.74 -9.82 12.69
CA GLU A 69 -25.07 -10.27 11.34
C GLU A 69 -24.16 -9.61 10.28
N ALA A 70 -23.79 -8.34 10.46
CA ALA A 70 -22.86 -7.63 9.59
C ALA A 70 -21.39 -8.03 9.80
N THR A 71 -20.97 -8.38 11.02
CA THR A 71 -19.57 -8.63 11.36
C THR A 71 -19.15 -10.11 11.38
N GLY A 72 -20.09 -11.05 11.38
CA GLY A 72 -19.75 -12.49 11.46
C GLY A 72 -18.89 -13.00 10.30
N THR A 73 -19.16 -12.55 9.07
CA THR A 73 -18.40 -12.90 7.85
C THR A 73 -17.18 -12.01 7.65
N GLU A 74 -17.27 -10.71 7.95
CA GLU A 74 -16.15 -9.78 7.84
C GLU A 74 -15.05 -10.02 8.88
N LYS A 75 -15.40 -10.42 10.11
CA LYS A 75 -14.44 -10.67 11.19
C LYS A 75 -13.60 -11.92 10.95
N ALA A 76 -14.19 -13.02 10.47
CA ALA A 76 -13.45 -14.24 10.18
C ALA A 76 -12.44 -14.02 9.03
N ALA A 77 -12.84 -13.29 7.99
CA ALA A 77 -11.96 -12.88 6.91
C ALA A 77 -10.86 -11.90 7.39
N ALA A 78 -11.21 -10.90 8.20
CA ALA A 78 -10.27 -9.90 8.70
C ALA A 78 -9.23 -10.47 9.67
N LEU A 79 -9.58 -11.47 10.49
CA LEU A 79 -8.62 -12.17 11.37
C LEU A 79 -7.63 -13.03 10.58
N SER A 80 -8.05 -13.62 9.46
CA SER A 80 -7.16 -14.38 8.57
C SER A 80 -6.18 -13.50 7.78
N ASP A 81 -6.47 -12.20 7.69
CA ASP A 81 -5.68 -11.21 6.95
C ASP A 81 -4.74 -10.40 7.86
N ILE A 82 -4.61 -10.75 9.15
CA ILE A 82 -3.62 -10.13 10.04
C ILE A 82 -2.22 -10.53 9.57
N MET A 83 -1.48 -9.54 9.08
CA MET A 83 -0.08 -9.69 8.71
C MET A 83 0.86 -9.28 9.84
N ASP A 84 2.02 -9.93 9.93
CA ASP A 84 3.16 -9.45 10.69
C ASP A 84 4.01 -8.44 9.89
N ASP A 85 4.90 -7.75 10.60
CA ASP A 85 5.78 -6.74 10.03
C ASP A 85 6.70 -7.33 8.95
N THR A 86 7.17 -8.56 9.13
CA THR A 86 8.00 -9.29 8.16
C THR A 86 7.28 -9.47 6.83
N THR A 87 6.02 -9.86 6.86
CA THR A 87 5.17 -10.06 5.69
C THR A 87 4.85 -8.72 5.02
N LEU A 88 4.57 -7.68 5.80
CA LEU A 88 4.35 -6.33 5.27
C LEU A 88 5.60 -5.82 4.56
N GLN A 89 6.76 -5.90 5.21
CA GLN A 89 8.05 -5.48 4.66
C GLN A 89 8.36 -6.22 3.36
N LYS A 90 8.15 -7.53 3.31
CA LYS A 90 8.33 -8.34 2.10
C LYS A 90 7.48 -7.82 0.94
N LYS A 91 6.20 -7.50 1.19
CA LYS A 91 5.29 -6.97 0.16
C LYS A 91 5.72 -5.60 -0.35
N ILE A 92 6.16 -4.72 0.55
CA ILE A 92 6.70 -3.42 0.20
C ILE A 92 7.95 -3.60 -0.68
N ASN A 93 8.91 -4.44 -0.25
CA ASN A 93 10.12 -4.73 -1.02
C ASN A 93 9.80 -5.30 -2.42
N GLN A 94 8.77 -6.14 -2.56
CA GLN A 94 8.34 -6.68 -3.85
C GLN A 94 7.78 -5.60 -4.79
N GLY A 95 7.17 -4.54 -4.25
CA GLY A 95 6.75 -3.37 -5.03
C GLY A 95 7.91 -2.42 -5.34
N VAL A 96 8.79 -2.19 -4.37
CA VAL A 96 9.89 -1.23 -4.47
C VAL A 96 11.04 -1.76 -5.32
N TYR A 97 11.51 -2.96 -5.01
CA TYR A 97 12.70 -3.57 -5.63
C TYR A 97 12.37 -4.83 -6.45
N GLY A 98 11.15 -5.37 -6.37
CA GLY A 98 10.85 -6.66 -7.00
C GLY A 98 11.54 -7.84 -6.31
N MET A 99 11.96 -7.67 -5.06
CA MET A 99 12.65 -8.67 -4.24
C MET A 99 11.93 -8.83 -2.90
N ASP A 100 12.18 -9.95 -2.21
CA ASP A 100 11.61 -10.16 -0.87
C ASP A 100 12.29 -9.31 0.20
N THR A 101 13.55 -8.96 -0.02
CA THR A 101 14.36 -8.12 0.86
C THR A 101 14.83 -6.86 0.15
N GLU A 102 15.11 -5.82 0.91
CA GLU A 102 15.80 -4.65 0.38
C GLU A 102 17.22 -5.04 -0.07
N PRO A 103 17.69 -4.60 -1.25
CA PRO A 103 19.06 -4.84 -1.68
C PRO A 103 20.10 -4.26 -0.72
N ALA A 104 21.21 -4.98 -0.56
CA ALA A 104 22.41 -4.41 0.05
C ALA A 104 22.93 -3.19 -0.73
N SER A 105 23.77 -2.36 -0.12
CA SER A 105 24.30 -1.13 -0.75
C SER A 105 25.11 -1.35 -2.02
N ASN A 106 25.66 -2.54 -2.22
CA ASN A 106 26.34 -2.90 -3.46
C ASN A 106 25.40 -3.46 -4.55
N PHE A 107 24.11 -3.63 -4.25
CA PHE A 107 23.10 -4.21 -5.15
C PHE A 107 23.47 -5.57 -5.75
N ALA A 108 24.33 -6.37 -5.09
CA ALA A 108 24.88 -7.60 -5.68
C ALA A 108 23.81 -8.62 -6.15
N ASN A 109 22.68 -8.69 -5.46
CA ASN A 109 21.58 -9.61 -5.78
C ASN A 109 20.43 -8.97 -6.56
N TYR A 110 20.51 -7.65 -6.82
CA TYR A 110 19.48 -6.95 -7.57
C TYR A 110 19.75 -7.11 -9.06
N LYS A 111 18.69 -7.43 -9.82
CA LYS A 111 18.76 -7.62 -11.28
C LYS A 111 18.02 -6.48 -11.99
N PRO A 112 18.74 -5.42 -12.43
CA PRO A 112 18.11 -4.30 -13.12
C PRO A 112 17.31 -4.75 -14.34
N PHE A 113 16.18 -4.09 -14.57
CA PHE A 113 15.35 -4.27 -15.78
C PHE A 113 14.96 -5.73 -16.03
N ASN A 114 14.68 -6.47 -14.95
CA ASN A 114 14.36 -7.90 -14.98
C ASN A 114 15.42 -8.76 -15.69
N ASN A 115 16.70 -8.40 -15.53
CA ASN A 115 17.84 -9.06 -16.18
C ASN A 115 17.81 -9.00 -17.72
N GLN A 116 17.09 -8.04 -18.29
CA GLN A 116 16.97 -7.83 -19.73
C GLN A 116 17.36 -6.41 -20.14
N PRO A 117 18.57 -5.91 -19.76
CA PRO A 117 19.00 -4.58 -20.14
C PRO A 117 19.23 -4.47 -21.66
N ALA A 118 18.91 -3.31 -22.23
CA ALA A 118 19.27 -2.93 -23.58
C ALA A 118 20.50 -2.00 -23.62
N ARG A 119 21.10 -1.87 -24.80
CA ARG A 119 22.33 -1.07 -25.03
C ARG A 119 22.11 0.44 -25.20
N ASN A 120 20.87 0.91 -25.08
CA ASN A 120 20.56 2.34 -25.08
C ASN A 120 19.47 2.64 -24.04
N ARG A 121 19.38 3.91 -23.65
CA ARG A 121 18.51 4.33 -22.55
C ARG A 121 17.04 4.23 -22.93
N GLU A 122 16.64 4.67 -24.11
CA GLU A 122 15.26 4.66 -24.59
C GLU A 122 14.67 3.26 -24.73
N THR A 123 15.45 2.23 -25.10
CA THR A 123 14.95 0.84 -25.12
C THR A 123 14.75 0.30 -23.72
N ASN A 124 15.43 0.88 -22.71
CA ASN A 124 15.22 0.55 -21.31
C ASN A 124 14.08 1.37 -20.67
N CYS A 125 14.03 2.69 -20.91
CA CYS A 125 13.11 3.63 -20.25
C CYS A 125 11.78 3.80 -20.99
N GLY A 126 11.76 3.51 -22.28
CA GLY A 126 10.61 3.63 -23.16
C GLY A 126 10.72 4.75 -24.20
N THR A 127 9.80 4.71 -25.16
CA THR A 127 9.63 5.71 -26.23
C THR A 127 8.20 6.27 -26.18
N ALA A 128 7.77 7.06 -27.17
CA ALA A 128 6.36 7.45 -27.31
C ALA A 128 5.39 6.25 -27.36
N ASN A 129 5.85 5.11 -27.90
CA ASN A 129 5.00 3.96 -28.25
C ASN A 129 5.49 2.63 -27.67
N THR A 130 6.61 2.62 -26.95
CA THR A 130 7.21 1.41 -26.37
C THR A 130 7.36 1.59 -24.87
N ALA A 131 6.86 0.63 -24.09
CA ALA A 131 6.97 0.67 -22.64
C ALA A 131 8.43 0.56 -22.18
N GLY A 132 8.73 1.23 -21.07
CA GLY A 132 9.97 1.00 -20.34
C GLY A 132 9.97 -0.34 -19.61
N LYS A 133 11.16 -0.82 -19.29
CA LYS A 133 11.44 -2.10 -18.64
C LYS A 133 11.37 -2.03 -17.10
N ALA A 134 10.97 -0.90 -16.53
CA ALA A 134 10.85 -0.73 -15.07
C ALA A 134 9.61 -1.45 -14.54
N THR A 135 9.81 -2.60 -13.88
CA THR A 135 8.75 -3.40 -13.26
C THR A 135 8.59 -3.17 -11.76
N ASN A 136 9.46 -2.36 -11.16
CA ASN A 136 9.48 -1.99 -9.74
C ASN A 136 9.70 -0.47 -9.58
N LEU A 137 9.37 0.10 -8.42
CA LEU A 137 9.48 1.54 -8.17
C LEU A 137 10.91 2.05 -8.29
N PHE A 138 11.90 1.28 -7.79
CA PHE A 138 13.30 1.68 -7.82
C PHE A 138 13.85 1.78 -9.24
N GLY A 139 13.50 0.86 -10.14
CA GLY A 139 13.83 0.94 -11.55
C GLY A 139 13.19 2.14 -12.24
N ALA A 140 11.95 2.49 -11.87
CA ALA A 140 11.32 3.71 -12.37
C ALA A 140 12.06 4.96 -11.87
N LEU A 141 12.40 5.02 -10.59
CA LEU A 141 13.21 6.10 -10.01
C LEU A 141 14.58 6.21 -10.70
N PHE A 142 15.23 5.09 -10.97
CA PHE A 142 16.51 5.04 -11.67
C PHE A 142 16.42 5.71 -13.04
N PHE A 143 15.39 5.42 -13.83
CA PHE A 143 15.18 6.07 -15.13
C PHE A 143 14.86 7.57 -15.04
N LEU A 144 14.31 8.03 -13.91
CA LEU A 144 14.03 9.45 -13.68
C LEU A 144 15.25 10.23 -13.19
N CYS A 145 16.16 9.58 -12.48
CA CYS A 145 17.18 10.27 -11.69
C CYS A 145 18.63 9.92 -12.07
N ALA A 146 18.87 8.76 -12.69
CA ALA A 146 20.22 8.38 -13.08
C ALA A 146 20.74 9.30 -14.19
N GLY A 147 21.91 9.87 -13.97
CA GLY A 147 22.73 10.47 -15.01
C GLY A 147 23.06 9.48 -16.12
N ASP A 148 23.43 10.02 -17.28
CA ASP A 148 23.80 9.26 -18.47
C ASP A 148 25.09 9.86 -19.02
N ALA A 149 26.12 9.03 -19.21
CA ALA A 149 27.41 9.48 -19.74
C ALA A 149 27.43 9.53 -21.28
N THR A 150 26.42 8.95 -21.95
CA THR A 150 26.30 8.95 -23.42
C THR A 150 25.55 10.14 -23.96
N ASN A 151 24.67 10.72 -23.12
CA ASN A 151 23.79 11.79 -23.48
C ASN A 151 24.25 13.06 -22.78
N ASN A 152 24.74 14.06 -23.53
CA ASN A 152 25.23 15.35 -23.01
C ASN A 152 24.15 16.21 -22.29
N GLY A 153 22.96 15.66 -22.10
CA GLY A 153 21.91 16.29 -21.29
C GLY A 153 22.32 16.37 -19.82
N ASP A 154 21.82 17.39 -19.13
CA ASP A 154 21.89 17.52 -17.67
C ASP A 154 21.00 16.46 -16.95
N ALA A 155 20.86 15.25 -17.51
CA ALA A 155 20.01 14.16 -17.01
C ALA A 155 20.22 13.88 -15.51
N GLY A 156 21.46 13.97 -15.04
CA GLY A 156 21.79 13.80 -13.61
C GLY A 156 21.19 14.87 -12.69
N LYS A 157 20.76 16.03 -13.20
CA LYS A 157 20.12 17.10 -12.40
C LYS A 157 18.60 16.94 -12.27
N ALA A 158 18.00 15.97 -12.97
CA ALA A 158 16.54 15.83 -13.02
C ALA A 158 15.89 15.64 -11.62
N CYS A 159 16.60 14.98 -10.70
CA CYS A 159 16.14 14.74 -9.33
C CYS A 159 16.93 15.50 -8.26
N LYS A 160 17.95 16.27 -8.64
CA LYS A 160 18.81 17.03 -7.72
C LYS A 160 19.21 18.35 -8.39
N ALA A 161 18.67 19.46 -7.88
CA ALA A 161 18.81 20.77 -8.52
C ALA A 161 20.25 21.35 -8.44
N ASP A 162 20.98 21.03 -7.37
CA ASP A 162 22.28 21.62 -7.03
C ASP A 162 23.49 20.81 -7.56
N ALA A 163 23.29 19.55 -7.97
CA ALA A 163 24.35 18.75 -8.59
C ALA A 163 23.81 17.62 -9.44
N ARG A 164 24.56 17.20 -10.47
CA ARG A 164 24.28 15.96 -11.20
C ARG A 164 24.42 14.78 -10.23
N ALA A 165 23.47 13.85 -10.24
CA ALA A 165 23.65 12.53 -9.67
C ALA A 165 24.95 11.94 -10.26
N SER A 166 25.84 11.45 -9.39
CA SER A 166 27.15 10.94 -9.78
C SER A 166 27.11 9.64 -10.59
N SER A 167 25.94 9.09 -10.88
CA SER A 167 25.81 7.90 -11.72
C SER A 167 26.20 8.28 -13.16
N THR A 168 27.18 7.57 -13.70
CA THR A 168 27.67 7.77 -15.07
C THR A 168 27.25 6.60 -15.95
N TRP A 169 26.05 6.07 -15.71
CA TRP A 169 25.56 4.89 -16.40
C TRP A 169 25.65 5.09 -17.93
N ASN A 170 26.34 4.17 -18.58
CA ASN A 170 26.48 4.14 -20.03
C ASN A 170 25.92 2.79 -20.51
N PRO A 171 24.66 2.74 -21.00
CA PRO A 171 24.06 1.49 -21.45
C PRO A 171 24.77 0.88 -22.66
N SER A 172 25.50 1.67 -23.47
CA SER A 172 26.18 1.16 -24.67
C SER A 172 27.38 0.26 -24.33
N THR A 173 28.09 0.59 -23.24
CA THR A 173 29.22 -0.19 -22.72
C THR A 173 28.79 -1.18 -21.63
N THR A 174 27.87 -0.75 -20.77
CA THR A 174 27.44 -1.48 -19.57
C THR A 174 25.91 -1.46 -19.52
N PRO A 175 25.23 -2.39 -20.22
CA PRO A 175 23.78 -2.35 -20.41
C PRO A 175 22.98 -2.28 -19.10
N ALA A 176 23.36 -3.09 -18.11
CA ALA A 176 22.80 -2.98 -16.76
C ALA A 176 23.62 -1.96 -15.95
N PRO A 177 22.99 -1.06 -15.18
CA PRO A 177 23.71 -0.15 -14.30
C PRO A 177 24.49 -0.92 -13.23
N SER A 178 25.61 -0.35 -12.81
CA SER A 178 26.43 -0.92 -11.74
C SER A 178 25.77 -0.75 -10.37
N GLY A 179 26.27 -1.49 -9.37
CA GLY A 179 25.85 -1.31 -7.97
C GLY A 179 26.06 0.12 -7.48
N SER A 180 27.16 0.77 -7.87
CA SER A 180 27.46 2.16 -7.51
C SER A 180 26.53 3.17 -8.18
N ASP A 181 26.12 2.93 -9.44
CA ASP A 181 25.13 3.78 -10.12
C ASP A 181 23.78 3.73 -9.38
N MET A 182 23.34 2.51 -9.05
CA MET A 182 22.09 2.30 -8.32
C MET A 182 22.15 2.89 -6.91
N GLU A 183 23.26 2.70 -6.20
CA GLU A 183 23.43 3.26 -4.86
C GLU A 183 23.43 4.80 -4.86
N THR A 184 24.00 5.41 -5.90
CA THR A 184 23.93 6.87 -6.08
C THR A 184 22.49 7.35 -6.15
N VAL A 185 21.64 6.68 -6.94
CA VAL A 185 20.22 7.03 -7.03
C VAL A 185 19.49 6.74 -5.73
N ARG A 186 19.77 5.61 -5.07
CA ARG A 186 19.12 5.25 -3.80
C ARG A 186 19.39 6.27 -2.69
N LYS A 187 20.60 6.85 -2.66
CA LYS A 187 20.99 7.90 -1.70
C LYS A 187 20.26 9.24 -1.88
N LEU A 188 19.54 9.43 -2.99
CA LEU A 188 18.66 10.59 -3.15
C LEU A 188 17.39 10.49 -2.29
N CYS A 189 17.03 9.29 -1.83
CA CYS A 189 15.88 9.08 -0.97
C CYS A 189 16.25 9.25 0.51
N ASN A 190 15.39 9.94 1.27
CA ASN A 190 15.46 9.90 2.73
C ASN A 190 15.02 8.50 3.21
N ARG A 191 15.99 7.69 3.65
CA ARG A 191 15.80 6.32 4.12
C ARG A 191 16.05 6.16 5.62
N GLU A 192 16.53 7.21 6.27
CA GLU A 192 16.85 7.19 7.69
C GLU A 192 15.60 7.60 8.47
N GLY A 193 14.85 6.60 8.95
CA GLY A 193 13.69 6.84 9.81
C GLY A 193 12.76 5.64 9.91
N GLU A 194 12.20 5.45 11.10
CA GLU A 194 11.11 4.51 11.31
C GLU A 194 9.77 5.20 11.03
N THR A 195 8.92 4.54 10.24
CA THR A 195 7.57 5.02 9.96
C THR A 195 6.57 3.98 10.41
N LYS A 196 5.69 4.34 11.35
CA LYS A 196 4.49 3.54 11.62
C LYS A 196 3.54 3.70 10.44
N LEU A 197 3.36 2.62 9.69
CA LEU A 197 2.49 2.63 8.52
C LEU A 197 1.03 2.39 8.93
N THR A 198 0.16 3.32 8.57
CA THR A 198 -1.29 3.06 8.47
C THR A 198 -1.64 2.73 7.03
N ALA A 199 -2.77 2.10 6.74
CA ALA A 199 -3.22 1.81 5.38
C ALA A 199 -3.47 3.07 4.54
N ALA A 200 -3.83 4.17 5.20
CA ALA A 200 -4.05 5.46 4.56
C ALA A 200 -2.75 6.03 3.95
N ASP A 201 -1.62 5.89 4.65
CA ASP A 201 -0.34 6.46 4.21
C ASP A 201 0.18 5.93 2.86
N PRO A 202 0.38 4.61 2.65
CA PRO A 202 0.83 4.09 1.38
C PRO A 202 -0.21 4.33 0.29
N ASN A 203 -1.51 4.24 0.59
CA ASN A 203 -2.55 4.49 -0.41
C ASN A 203 -2.50 5.95 -0.93
N ASN A 204 -2.36 6.92 -0.01
CA ASN A 204 -2.20 8.33 -0.36
C ASN A 204 -0.93 8.57 -1.18
N ARG A 205 0.21 8.01 -0.76
CA ARG A 205 1.49 8.14 -1.50
C ARG A 205 1.40 7.53 -2.91
N ILE A 206 0.79 6.36 -3.05
CA ILE A 206 0.57 5.73 -4.37
C ILE A 206 -0.35 6.59 -5.24
N ALA A 207 -1.42 7.15 -4.66
CA ALA A 207 -2.32 8.05 -5.37
C ALA A 207 -1.59 9.33 -5.82
N THR A 208 -0.72 9.90 -4.98
CA THR A 208 0.12 11.05 -5.34
C THR A 208 1.01 10.70 -6.53
N ILE A 209 1.71 9.57 -6.52
CA ILE A 209 2.57 9.17 -7.65
C ILE A 209 1.72 8.90 -8.91
N ALA A 210 0.57 8.24 -8.77
CA ALA A 210 -0.35 8.01 -9.88
C ALA A 210 -0.82 9.33 -10.53
N ASN A 211 -1.01 10.38 -9.75
CA ASN A 211 -1.38 11.71 -10.24
C ASN A 211 -0.23 12.48 -10.92
N LEU A 212 1.02 12.05 -10.73
CA LEU A 212 2.17 12.61 -11.45
C LEU A 212 2.28 12.07 -12.88
N VAL A 213 1.56 11.00 -13.21
CA VAL A 213 1.54 10.41 -14.55
C VAL A 213 0.96 11.42 -15.54
N LYS A 214 1.73 11.74 -16.57
CA LYS A 214 1.29 12.53 -17.72
C LYS A 214 0.73 11.58 -18.77
N ARG A 215 -0.58 11.69 -19.00
CA ARG A 215 -1.28 10.88 -20.00
C ARG A 215 -1.07 11.44 -21.40
N GLY A 216 -0.81 10.57 -22.35
CA GLY A 216 -0.73 10.85 -23.77
C GLY A 216 -1.65 9.95 -24.58
N THR A 217 -1.73 10.19 -25.88
CA THR A 217 -2.63 9.49 -26.80
C THR A 217 -2.26 8.01 -26.98
N SER A 218 -0.97 7.71 -27.14
CA SER A 218 -0.45 6.34 -27.33
C SER A 218 0.03 5.68 -26.04
N ALA A 219 0.60 6.47 -25.13
CA ALA A 219 1.18 5.99 -23.89
C ALA A 219 1.14 7.09 -22.82
N SER A 220 1.42 6.70 -21.57
CA SER A 220 1.54 7.62 -20.45
C SER A 220 2.94 7.58 -19.88
N HIS A 221 3.37 8.68 -19.28
CA HIS A 221 4.74 8.85 -18.82
C HIS A 221 4.78 9.31 -17.38
N ILE A 222 5.69 8.75 -16.58
CA ILE A 222 6.13 9.37 -15.33
C ILE A 222 7.42 10.11 -15.64
N GLY A 223 7.58 11.32 -15.09
CA GLY A 223 8.70 12.22 -15.42
C GLY A 223 8.36 13.15 -16.58
N LYS A 224 9.40 13.79 -17.12
CA LYS A 224 9.26 14.74 -18.22
C LYS A 224 9.47 14.03 -19.55
N PHE A 225 8.39 13.86 -20.32
CA PHE A 225 8.41 13.46 -21.72
C PHE A 225 8.08 14.69 -22.58
N LEU A 226 8.82 14.94 -23.65
CA LEU A 226 8.66 16.10 -24.53
C LEU A 226 8.27 15.69 -25.94
N GLU A 227 9.06 14.83 -26.57
CA GLU A 227 8.92 14.57 -28.01
C GLU A 227 8.92 13.08 -28.36
N THR A 228 10.09 12.44 -28.39
CA THR A 228 10.22 11.11 -29.01
C THR A 228 10.37 9.96 -28.01
N ASN A 229 11.23 10.12 -27.00
CA ASN A 229 11.62 9.02 -26.13
C ASN A 229 12.16 9.45 -24.76
N CYS A 230 12.37 8.48 -23.88
CA CYS A 230 12.95 8.69 -22.56
C CYS A 230 14.47 8.42 -22.54
N ASN A 231 15.23 9.13 -23.38
CA ASN A 231 16.68 8.94 -23.49
C ASN A 231 17.52 9.92 -22.65
N GLY A 232 16.90 10.80 -21.88
CA GLY A 232 17.59 11.76 -21.01
C GLY A 232 18.20 12.98 -21.72
N LEU A 233 17.97 13.15 -23.02
CA LEU A 233 18.28 14.41 -23.71
C LEU A 233 17.27 15.49 -23.35
N GLN A 234 17.73 16.74 -23.32
CA GLN A 234 16.91 17.91 -23.01
C GLN A 234 15.74 18.10 -23.98
N ALA A 235 15.90 17.72 -25.25
CA ALA A 235 14.85 17.78 -26.27
C ALA A 235 13.80 16.66 -26.12
N ASN A 236 14.13 15.55 -25.46
CA ASN A 236 13.32 14.34 -25.44
C ASN A 236 12.68 14.08 -24.09
N GLY A 237 13.48 13.83 -23.05
CA GLY A 237 12.91 13.64 -21.71
C GLY A 237 13.64 12.69 -20.77
N MET A 238 13.41 12.94 -19.49
CA MET A 238 13.77 12.09 -18.35
C MET A 238 12.49 11.49 -17.80
N CYS A 239 12.18 10.27 -18.25
CA CYS A 239 10.88 9.66 -18.03
C CYS A 239 10.90 8.13 -18.05
N VAL A 240 9.75 7.55 -17.75
CA VAL A 240 9.42 6.15 -17.99
C VAL A 240 8.10 6.07 -18.73
N THR A 241 8.06 5.33 -19.83
CA THR A 241 6.82 5.11 -20.60
C THR A 241 6.07 3.89 -20.12
N TYR A 242 4.75 4.01 -20.04
CA TYR A 242 3.80 2.92 -19.83
C TYR A 242 2.80 2.87 -21.00
N THR A 243 2.81 1.77 -21.75
CA THR A 243 1.82 1.50 -22.80
C THR A 243 0.56 0.85 -22.22
N GLY A 244 -0.56 0.94 -22.94
CA GLY A 244 -1.86 0.42 -22.46
C GLY A 244 -2.55 1.35 -21.44
N ILE A 245 -1.95 2.50 -21.14
CA ILE A 245 -2.55 3.59 -20.38
C ILE A 245 -2.42 4.84 -21.22
N THR A 246 -3.55 5.45 -21.57
CA THR A 246 -3.63 6.61 -22.47
C THR A 246 -4.50 7.69 -21.87
N ASP A 247 -4.70 8.80 -22.56
CA ASP A 247 -5.68 9.82 -22.22
C ASP A 247 -7.14 9.31 -22.15
N LYS A 248 -7.44 8.17 -22.76
CA LYS A 248 -8.79 7.58 -22.84
C LYS A 248 -9.00 6.35 -21.97
N THR A 249 -7.96 5.61 -21.62
CA THR A 249 -8.12 4.31 -20.95
C THR A 249 -6.95 3.95 -20.01
N GLY A 250 -7.14 2.88 -19.25
CA GLY A 250 -6.18 2.31 -18.33
C GLY A 250 -6.15 3.00 -16.97
N ASP A 251 -5.76 2.26 -15.94
CA ASP A 251 -5.49 2.76 -14.59
C ASP A 251 -4.06 2.35 -14.22
N ILE A 252 -3.19 3.33 -13.96
CA ILE A 252 -1.79 3.10 -13.58
C ILE A 252 -1.66 2.20 -12.36
N ARG A 253 -2.60 2.29 -11.40
CA ARG A 253 -2.62 1.47 -10.18
C ARG A 253 -3.02 0.02 -10.45
N LYS A 254 -3.52 -0.29 -11.64
CA LYS A 254 -3.93 -1.65 -12.02
C LYS A 254 -3.03 -2.25 -13.10
N ALA A 255 -2.61 -1.43 -14.06
CA ALA A 255 -1.90 -1.89 -15.26
C ALA A 255 -0.38 -1.86 -15.12
N VAL A 256 0.18 -1.05 -14.21
CA VAL A 256 1.63 -1.06 -13.96
C VAL A 256 1.95 -2.00 -12.80
N PRO A 257 2.96 -2.89 -12.93
CA PRO A 257 3.22 -3.90 -11.91
C PRO A 257 3.51 -3.35 -10.51
N TRP A 258 4.31 -2.28 -10.41
CA TRP A 258 4.76 -1.78 -9.12
C TRP A 258 3.70 -0.97 -8.35
N PRO A 259 2.90 -0.07 -8.97
CA PRO A 259 1.82 0.59 -8.29
C PRO A 259 0.72 -0.39 -7.90
N GLN A 260 0.47 -1.41 -8.73
CA GLN A 260 -0.50 -2.46 -8.41
C GLN A 260 -0.09 -3.25 -7.17
N LYS A 261 1.17 -3.71 -7.09
CA LYS A 261 1.68 -4.41 -5.90
C LYS A 261 1.56 -3.56 -4.64
N LEU A 262 1.91 -2.28 -4.72
CA LEU A 262 1.82 -1.37 -3.59
C LEU A 262 0.36 -1.09 -3.20
N ALA A 263 -0.56 -0.96 -4.17
CA ALA A 263 -1.99 -0.77 -3.91
C ALA A 263 -2.60 -2.00 -3.23
N HIS A 264 -2.24 -3.21 -3.69
CA HIS A 264 -2.63 -4.45 -3.02
C HIS A 264 -2.07 -4.55 -1.60
N THR A 265 -0.86 -4.03 -1.37
CA THR A 265 -0.26 -4.00 -0.02
C THR A 265 -1.01 -3.04 0.90
N ALA A 266 -1.38 -1.86 0.41
CA ALA A 266 -2.22 -0.91 1.16
C ALA A 266 -3.59 -1.51 1.50
N GLU A 267 -4.22 -2.22 0.56
CA GLU A 267 -5.49 -2.91 0.82
C GLU A 267 -5.34 -4.01 1.88
N LYS A 268 -4.26 -4.79 1.85
CA LYS A 268 -3.98 -5.78 2.90
C LYS A 268 -3.76 -5.13 4.26
N LEU A 269 -3.05 -4.01 4.31
CA LEU A 269 -2.86 -3.27 5.55
C LEU A 269 -4.20 -2.74 6.08
N ARG A 270 -5.10 -2.28 5.22
CA ARG A 270 -6.47 -1.87 5.60
C ARG A 270 -7.23 -3.03 6.25
N LYS A 271 -7.13 -4.22 5.67
CA LYS A 271 -7.77 -5.42 6.23
C LYS A 271 -7.15 -5.84 7.57
N HIS A 272 -5.82 -5.78 7.69
CA HIS A 272 -5.12 -5.99 8.95
C HIS A 272 -5.62 -5.01 10.03
N GLU A 273 -5.73 -3.71 9.72
CA GLU A 273 -6.25 -2.70 10.67
C GLU A 273 -7.68 -3.00 11.14
N VAL A 274 -8.55 -3.47 10.24
CA VAL A 274 -9.90 -3.93 10.62
C VAL A 274 -9.81 -5.18 11.50
N GLY A 275 -8.99 -6.16 11.12
CA GLY A 275 -8.80 -7.41 11.87
C GLY A 275 -8.32 -7.18 13.30
N VAL A 276 -7.34 -6.30 13.50
CA VAL A 276 -6.80 -5.96 14.82
C VAL A 276 -7.84 -5.26 15.70
N ARG A 277 -8.80 -4.49 15.14
CA ARG A 277 -9.90 -3.90 15.95
C ARG A 277 -10.86 -4.94 16.52
N HIS A 278 -10.86 -6.16 15.96
CA HIS A 278 -11.68 -7.26 16.43
C HIS A 278 -10.95 -8.22 17.37
N LEU A 279 -9.64 -8.03 17.58
CA LEU A 279 -8.80 -8.75 18.54
C LEU A 279 -8.91 -8.20 19.94
#